data_AF-A0A932EI16-F1
#
_entry.id   AF-A0A932EI16-F1
#
_cell.length_a   1.000
_cell.length_b   1.000
_cell.length_c   1.000
_cell.angle_alpha   90.00
_cell.angle_beta   90.00
_cell.angle_gamma   90.00
#
_symmetry.space_group_name_H-M   'P 1'
#
loop_
_entity.id
_entity.type
_entity.pdbx_description
1 polymer ?
#
loop_
_entity_poly.entity_id
_entity_poly.type
_entity_poly.pdbx_seq_one_letter_code
_entity_poly.pdbx_strand_id
1 'polypeptide(L)' 'MPERRRNPTLREVLDELVAHVRDIARRARSMSRDELDYAQQRLEWLADEVWRLAVRGEGDESR' A
#
# COMPACT_ATOMS: atom_id res chain seq x y z
N MET A 1 13.06 -12.33 13.17
CA MET A 1 12.57 -11.40 12.12
C MET A 1 12.74 -9.96 12.60
N PRO A 2 13.98 -9.42 12.56
CA PRO A 2 14.31 -8.11 13.15
C PRO A 2 13.73 -6.92 12.40
N GLU A 3 13.48 -7.07 11.09
CA GLU A 3 12.98 -5.99 10.21
C GLU A 3 11.53 -5.58 10.50
N ARG A 4 10.75 -6.48 11.12
CA ARG A 4 9.33 -6.22 11.47
C ARG A 4 9.14 -5.11 12.50
N ARG A 5 10.22 -4.66 13.14
CA ARG A 5 10.19 -3.69 14.24
C ARG A 5 10.52 -2.26 13.79
N ARG A 6 10.89 -2.06 12.52
CA ARG A 6 11.48 -0.79 12.04
C ARG A 6 10.45 0.27 11.64
N ASN A 7 9.23 -0.12 11.24
CA ASN A 7 8.14 0.84 10.97
C ASN A 7 6.75 0.13 10.94
N PRO A 8 5.96 0.16 12.04
CA PRO A 8 4.65 -0.48 12.10
C PRO A 8 3.65 0.13 11.10
N THR A 9 3.70 1.44 10.86
CA THR A 9 2.85 2.15 9.91
C THR A 9 3.10 1.69 8.47
N LEU A 10 4.38 1.56 8.06
CA LEU A 10 4.73 1.03 6.74
C LEU A 10 4.18 -0.39 6.54
N ARG A 11 4.20 -1.20 7.59
CA ARG A 11 3.68 -2.56 7.52
C ARG A 11 2.15 -2.59 7.33
N GLU A 12 1.43 -1.73 8.02
CA GLU A 12 -0.03 -1.59 7.87
C GLU A 12 -0.41 -1.17 6.46
N VAL A 13 0.27 -0.17 5.90
CA VAL A 13 0.01 0.30 4.53
C VAL A 13 0.34 -0.78 3.49
N LEU A 14 1.43 -1.54 3.68
CA LEU A 14 1.76 -2.68 2.82
C LEU A 14 0.70 -3.79 2.90
N ASP A 15 0.19 -4.08 4.10
CA ASP A 15 -0.87 -5.08 4.27
C ASP A 15 -2.19 -4.62 3.63
N GLU A 16 -2.51 -3.33 3.71
CA GLU A 16 -3.65 -2.72 3.01
C GLU A 16 -3.50 -2.81 1.48
N LEU A 17 -2.31 -2.48 0.94
CA LEU A 17 -2.01 -2.62 -0.48
C LEU A 17 -2.21 -4.06 -0.97
N VAL A 18 -1.67 -5.04 -0.26
CA VAL A 18 -1.80 -6.46 -0.60
C VAL A 18 -3.27 -6.91 -0.53
N ALA A 19 -4.02 -6.47 0.47
CA ALA A 19 -5.44 -6.77 0.58
C ALA A 19 -6.22 -6.20 -0.62
N HIS A 20 -5.93 -4.95 -1.01
CA HIS A 20 -6.61 -4.27 -2.11
C HIS A 20 -6.31 -4.95 -3.46
N VAL A 21 -5.05 -5.27 -3.75
CA VAL A 21 -4.66 -6.02 -4.96
C VAL A 21 -5.38 -7.37 -5.03
N ARG A 22 -5.50 -8.09 -3.91
CA ARG A 22 -6.20 -9.39 -3.86
C ARG A 22 -7.70 -9.24 -4.12
N ASP A 23 -8.34 -8.22 -3.59
CA ASP A 23 -9.76 -7.97 -3.84
C ASP A 23 -10.01 -7.66 -5.32
N ILE A 24 -9.22 -6.76 -5.90
CA ILE A 24 -9.27 -6.41 -7.33
C ILE A 24 -9.03 -7.66 -8.18
N ALA A 25 -7.98 -8.45 -7.91
CA ALA A 25 -7.69 -9.66 -8.69
C ALA A 25 -8.83 -10.68 -8.67
N ARG A 26 -9.61 -10.75 -7.57
CA ARG A 26 -10.77 -11.63 -7.45
C ARG A 26 -12.00 -11.08 -8.16
N ARG A 27 -12.20 -9.76 -8.12
CA ARG A 27 -13.46 -9.11 -8.50
C ARG A 27 -13.40 -8.31 -9.79
N ALA A 28 -12.22 -8.11 -10.39
CA ALA A 28 -12.02 -7.25 -11.55
C ALA A 28 -12.99 -7.55 -12.72
N ARG A 29 -13.34 -8.82 -12.94
CA ARG A 29 -14.29 -9.21 -14.00
C ARG A 29 -15.75 -8.82 -13.73
N SER A 30 -16.09 -8.53 -12.48
CA SER A 30 -17.42 -8.12 -12.04
C SER A 30 -17.52 -6.64 -11.68
N MET A 31 -16.41 -5.92 -11.73
CA MET A 31 -16.37 -4.49 -11.42
C MET A 31 -16.85 -3.68 -12.62
N SER A 32 -17.63 -2.64 -12.33
CA SER A 32 -17.89 -1.57 -13.28
C SER A 32 -16.62 -0.80 -13.61
N ARG A 33 -16.68 0.00 -14.66
CA ARG A 33 -15.55 0.84 -15.09
C ARG A 33 -15.16 1.84 -14.01
N ASP A 34 -16.14 2.48 -13.38
CA ASP A 34 -15.90 3.46 -12.31
C ASP A 34 -15.27 2.81 -11.06
N GLU A 35 -15.69 1.59 -10.72
CA GLU A 35 -15.07 0.82 -9.63
C GLU A 35 -13.62 0.44 -9.95
N LEU A 36 -13.32 0.08 -11.20
CA LEU A 36 -11.95 -0.22 -11.64
C LEU A 36 -11.07 1.03 -11.61
N ASP A 37 -11.58 2.16 -12.09
CA ASP A 37 -10.85 3.43 -12.10
C ASP A 37 -10.56 3.90 -10.66
N TYR A 38 -11.54 3.77 -9.75
CA TYR A 38 -11.34 4.04 -8.34
C TYR A 38 -10.29 3.11 -7.71
N ALA A 39 -10.38 1.81 -7.99
CA ALA A 39 -9.45 0.83 -7.46
C ALA A 39 -8.01 1.07 -7.95
N GLN A 40 -7.83 1.49 -9.21
CA GLN A 40 -6.53 1.89 -9.75
C GLN A 40 -5.97 3.12 -9.03
N GLN A 41 -6.77 4.18 -8.89
CA GLN A 41 -6.36 5.39 -8.14
C GLN A 41 -6.00 5.06 -6.68
N ARG A 42 -6.73 4.13 -6.06
CA ARG A 42 -6.44 3.65 -4.70
C ARG A 42 -5.10 2.93 -4.62
N LEU A 43 -4.77 2.07 -5.60
CA LEU A 43 -3.49 1.39 -5.68
C LEU A 43 -2.33 2.36 -5.87
N GLU A 44 -2.48 3.35 -6.75
CA GLU A 44 -1.48 4.40 -6.97
C GLU A 44 -1.21 5.19 -5.69
N TRP A 45 -2.27 5.61 -4.99
CA TRP A 45 -2.11 6.29 -3.70
C TRP A 45 -1.39 5.42 -2.66
N LEU A 46 -1.72 4.12 -2.60
CA LEU A 46 -1.10 3.20 -1.64
C LEU A 46 0.39 2.99 -1.94
N ALA A 47 0.76 2.92 -3.23
CA ALA A 47 2.15 2.85 -3.64
C ALA A 47 2.93 4.12 -3.25
N ASP A 48 2.34 5.30 -3.45
CA ASP A 48 2.92 6.58 -3.02
C ASP A 48 3.09 6.64 -1.50
N GLU A 49 2.11 6.16 -0.74
CA GLU A 49 2.17 6.14 0.72
C GLU A 49 3.27 5.19 1.24
N VAL A 50 3.42 4.01 0.62
CA VAL A 50 4.53 3.10 0.89
C VAL A 50 5.87 3.80 0.64
N TRP A 51 6.02 4.48 -0.50
CA TRP A 51 7.25 5.21 -0.83
C TRP A 51 7.54 6.32 0.19
N ARG A 52 6.54 7.14 0.54
CA ARG A 52 6.66 8.20 1.55
C ARG A 52 7.13 7.65 2.90
N LEU A 53 6.55 6.54 3.35
CA LEU A 53 6.87 5.93 4.65
C LEU A 53 8.22 5.22 4.66
N ALA A 54 8.60 4.60 3.54
CA ALA A 54 9.93 4.01 3.38
C ALA A 54 11.03 5.07 3.46
N VAL A 55 10.89 6.16 2.68
CA VAL A 55 11.87 7.27 2.66
C VAL A 55 11.91 8.00 4.02
N ARG A 56 10.76 8.20 4.67
CA ARG A 56 10.73 8.82 6.02
C ARG A 56 11.33 7.94 7.11
N GLY A 57 11.18 6.61 7.00
CA GLY A 57 11.77 5.66 7.94
C GLY A 57 13.30 5.59 7.87
N GLU A 58 13.89 5.90 6.71
CA GLU A 58 15.35 5.96 6.51
C GLU A 58 15.97 7.27 7.01
N GLY A 59 15.20 8.37 7.04
CA GLY A 59 15.68 9.70 7.45
C GLY A 59 15.74 9.95 8.96
N ASP A 60 15.08 9.13 9.78
CA ASP A 60 14.99 9.30 11.24
C ASP A 60 16.13 8.60 12.01
N GLU A 61 17.01 7.86 11.31
CA GLU A 61 18.21 7.21 11.89
C GLU A 61 19.45 8.13 11.92
N SER A 62 19.33 9.41 11.53
CA SER A 62 20.44 10.38 11.48
C SER A 62 20.39 11.48 12.56
N ARG A 63 19.73 11.26 13.69
CA ARG A 63 19.69 12.22 14.81
C ARG A 63 20.38 11.74 16.07
#